data_AF-A0A410S254-F1
#
_entry.id   AF-A0A410S254-F1
#
_cell.length_a   1.000
_cell.length_b   1.000
_cell.length_c   1.000
_cell.angle_alpha   90.00
_cell.angle_beta   90.00
_cell.angle_gamma   90.00
#
_symmetry.space_group_name_H-M   'P 1'
#
loop_
_entity.id
_entity.type
_entity.pdbx_description
1 polymer ?
#
loop_
_entity_poly.entity_id
_entity_poly.type
_entity_poly.pdbx_seq_one_letter_code
_entity_poly.pdbx_strand_id
1 'polypeptide(L)'
;MGEWGEAGALALYEARGNVAQAQATLAVRHREPPSSASTGGGSGRAGGPRPSVPPEAAGLPTEVAEAKFKQWEAEFPGERLPMDVADLTRHRQALREAVPAAATAQPLWADYVAYLETRAAEIKQGIAEKGPLKWAGYRLVRDRYARGLSFERKMVSLLEADAALPRAQRRWLKDFDQPRIETHVGVAKVDIRFADVLVIEDGPVAGPTPRVETFSFKSRDFKLADRDALAAQMTTDAGHALRYYGETLNILRSEIRQQAHIQRIRLVYEGGPLFPKDPKMVRAAIATAKRRVEGVEVLVE
;
A
#
# COMPACT_ATOMS: atom_id res chain seq x y z
N MET A 1 5.93 -8.78 29.07
CA MET A 1 6.28 -7.74 28.08
C MET A 1 5.23 -7.83 26.97
N GLY A 2 4.13 -7.11 27.13
CA GLY A 2 2.91 -7.32 26.34
C GLY A 2 2.89 -6.55 25.01
N GLU A 3 2.59 -7.28 23.95
CA GLU A 3 1.72 -6.92 22.82
C GLU A 3 1.89 -5.53 22.19
N TRP A 4 2.99 -5.34 21.44
CA TRP A 4 2.98 -4.44 20.30
C TRP A 4 2.75 -5.32 19.06
N GLY A 5 1.49 -5.47 18.64
CA GLY A 5 1.14 -6.18 17.40
C GLY A 5 1.62 -5.46 16.13
N GLU A 6 1.14 -5.88 14.97
CA GLU A 6 1.47 -5.31 13.64
C GLU A 6 1.27 -3.79 13.55
N ALA A 7 0.18 -3.28 14.14
CA ALA A 7 -0.08 -1.84 14.23
C ALA A 7 0.97 -1.09 15.07
N GLY A 8 1.46 -1.70 16.16
CA GLY A 8 2.49 -1.14 17.01
C GLY A 8 3.86 -1.10 16.33
N ALA A 9 4.19 -2.13 15.56
CA ALA A 9 5.41 -2.18 14.76
C ALA A 9 5.39 -1.14 13.62
N LEU A 10 4.25 -0.98 12.94
CA LEU A 10 4.05 0.03 11.92
C LEU A 10 4.12 1.46 12.50
N ALA A 11 3.51 1.70 13.66
CA ALA A 11 3.58 3.00 14.33
C ALA A 11 4.99 3.32 14.83
N LEU A 12 5.75 2.32 15.31
CA LEU A 12 7.17 2.46 15.65
C LEU A 12 8.02 2.79 14.44
N TYR A 13 7.71 2.20 13.28
CA TYR A 13 8.36 2.53 12.02
C TYR A 13 8.04 3.96 11.57
N GLU A 14 6.77 4.36 11.56
CA GLU A 14 6.37 5.73 11.21
C GLU A 14 6.99 6.76 12.15
N ALA A 15 7.18 6.40 13.41
CA ALA A 15 7.87 7.21 14.40
C ALA A 15 9.41 7.10 14.35
N ARG A 16 9.98 6.42 13.35
CA ARG A 16 11.43 6.20 13.19
C ARG A 16 12.11 5.64 14.44
N GLY A 17 11.45 4.72 15.12
CA GLY A 17 11.92 4.11 16.36
C GLY A 17 11.64 4.93 17.63
N ASN A 18 11.01 6.10 17.53
CA ASN A 18 10.59 6.88 18.70
C ASN A 18 9.33 6.27 19.32
N VAL A 19 9.50 5.53 20.42
CA VAL A 19 8.42 4.84 21.12
C VAL A 19 7.32 5.78 21.59
N ALA A 20 7.64 7.00 22.03
CA ALA A 20 6.64 7.97 22.48
C ALA A 20 5.82 8.54 21.31
N GLN A 21 6.45 8.76 20.16
CA GLN A 21 5.75 9.16 18.94
C GLN A 21 4.93 8.00 18.35
N ALA A 22 5.42 6.76 18.42
CA ALA A 22 4.68 5.58 18.01
C ALA A 22 3.42 5.38 18.85
N GLN A 23 3.57 5.55 20.17
CA GLN A 23 2.47 5.57 21.14
C GLN A 23 1.48 6.69 20.85
N ALA A 24 1.95 7.90 20.51
CA ALA A 24 1.09 9.02 20.14
C ALA A 24 0.33 8.74 18.83
N THR A 25 0.99 8.18 17.82
CA THR A 25 0.36 7.79 16.54
C THR A 25 -0.70 6.70 16.76
N LEU A 26 -0.41 5.70 17.59
CA LEU A 26 -1.39 4.69 17.98
C LEU A 26 -2.53 5.26 18.81
N ALA A 27 -2.27 6.17 19.74
CA ALA A 27 -3.31 6.81 20.57
C ALA A 27 -4.24 7.71 19.74
N VAL A 28 -3.72 8.36 18.69
CA VAL A 28 -4.53 9.10 17.71
C VAL A 28 -5.37 8.13 16.88
N ARG A 29 -4.81 6.98 16.49
CA ARG A 29 -5.51 5.93 15.72
C ARG A 29 -6.62 5.24 16.54
N HIS A 30 -6.32 4.81 17.76
CA HIS A 30 -7.21 4.03 18.65
C HIS A 30 -8.19 4.86 19.50
N ARG A 31 -8.42 6.14 19.19
CA ARG A 31 -9.45 6.91 19.89
C ARG A 31 -10.85 6.39 19.55
N GLU A 32 -11.31 5.30 20.15
CA GLU A 32 -12.74 4.99 20.18
C GLU A 32 -13.46 6.18 20.84
N PRO A 33 -14.63 6.61 20.33
CA PRO A 33 -15.44 7.54 21.10
C PRO A 33 -15.81 6.86 22.42
N PRO A 34 -15.80 7.56 23.57
CA PRO A 34 -16.39 6.99 24.77
C PRO A 34 -17.86 6.69 24.47
N SER A 35 -18.20 5.40 24.48
CA SER A 35 -19.58 4.96 24.57
C SER A 35 -20.10 5.37 25.95
N SER A 36 -20.64 6.57 26.07
CA SER A 36 -21.49 6.95 27.19
C SER A 36 -22.93 6.99 26.70
N ALA A 37 -23.72 6.04 27.23
CA ALA A 37 -25.16 6.11 27.23
C ALA A 37 -25.65 7.49 27.74
N SER A 38 -26.76 7.95 27.14
CA SER A 38 -27.76 8.94 27.57
C SER A 38 -27.51 9.64 28.93
N THR A 39 -27.52 10.97 29.07
CA THR A 39 -28.60 11.93 28.77
C THR A 39 -28.10 13.38 28.91
N GLY A 40 -28.64 14.32 28.14
CA GLY A 40 -28.63 15.76 28.48
C GLY A 40 -28.01 16.66 27.41
N GLY A 41 -28.83 17.56 26.87
CA GLY A 41 -28.49 18.42 25.73
C GLY A 41 -27.35 19.41 25.97
N GLY A 42 -26.68 19.76 24.86
CA GLY A 42 -25.66 20.80 24.82
C GLY A 42 -25.10 20.92 23.40
N SER A 43 -25.54 21.96 22.70
CA SER A 43 -25.08 22.36 21.37
C SER A 43 -23.57 22.62 21.30
N GLY A 44 -22.92 22.06 20.28
CA GLY A 44 -21.75 22.66 19.64
C GLY A 44 -20.37 22.28 20.19
N ARG A 45 -19.75 21.25 19.58
CA ARG A 45 -18.37 21.34 19.05
C ARG A 45 -18.12 20.16 18.13
N ALA A 46 -18.00 20.47 16.85
CA ALA A 46 -17.63 19.54 15.80
C ALA A 46 -16.30 18.87 16.15
N GLY A 47 -16.35 17.57 16.49
CA GLY A 47 -15.21 16.70 16.27
C GLY A 47 -14.98 16.67 14.77
N GLY A 48 -13.82 17.17 14.32
CA GLY A 48 -13.45 17.12 12.91
C GLY A 48 -13.60 15.69 12.38
N PRO A 49 -14.08 15.51 11.13
CA PRO A 49 -14.28 14.17 10.62
C PRO A 49 -12.90 13.50 10.57
N ARG A 50 -12.77 12.36 11.25
CA ARG A 50 -11.77 11.37 10.87
C ARG A 50 -11.87 11.21 9.36
N PRO A 51 -10.76 11.20 8.60
CA PRO A 51 -10.84 10.73 7.23
C PRO A 51 -11.40 9.31 7.32
N SER A 52 -12.62 9.12 6.83
CA SER A 52 -13.18 7.79 6.66
C SER A 52 -12.19 7.02 5.81
N VAL A 53 -11.95 5.73 6.10
CA VAL A 53 -11.20 4.87 5.18
C VAL A 53 -11.81 5.12 3.81
N PRO A 54 -11.00 5.53 2.82
CA PRO A 54 -11.51 5.87 1.51
C PRO A 54 -12.46 4.80 0.98
N PRO A 55 -13.56 5.14 0.31
CA PRO A 55 -14.48 4.14 -0.25
C PRO A 55 -13.75 3.06 -1.06
N GLU A 56 -12.69 3.45 -1.78
CA GLU A 56 -11.84 2.53 -2.55
C GLU A 56 -11.08 1.50 -1.69
N ALA A 57 -10.79 1.81 -0.42
CA ALA A 57 -10.11 0.95 0.55
C ALA A 57 -11.09 0.20 1.48
N ALA A 58 -12.39 0.21 1.18
CA ALA A 58 -13.37 -0.57 1.92
C ALA A 58 -12.97 -2.05 2.03
N GLY A 59 -13.08 -2.60 3.25
CA GLY A 59 -12.67 -3.98 3.56
C GLY A 59 -11.20 -4.15 3.95
N LEU A 60 -10.39 -3.09 3.90
CA LEU A 60 -9.05 -3.09 4.50
C LEU A 60 -9.10 -2.54 5.93
N PRO A 61 -8.27 -3.07 6.86
CA PRO A 61 -7.98 -2.38 8.11
C PRO A 61 -7.48 -0.96 7.82
N THR A 62 -7.93 0.01 8.61
CA THR A 62 -7.59 1.44 8.43
C THR A 62 -6.07 1.66 8.36
N GLU A 63 -5.32 0.94 9.20
CA GLU A 63 -3.86 1.05 9.30
C GLU A 63 -3.18 0.56 8.02
N VAL A 64 -3.68 -0.51 7.42
CA VAL A 64 -3.20 -1.03 6.13
C VAL A 64 -3.48 -0.02 5.03
N ALA A 65 -4.71 0.51 4.98
CA ALA A 65 -5.11 1.46 3.95
C ALA A 65 -4.30 2.77 4.03
N GLU A 66 -4.08 3.29 5.24
CA GLU A 66 -3.26 4.48 5.48
C GLU A 66 -1.80 4.23 5.09
N ALA A 67 -1.21 3.11 5.53
CA ALA A 67 0.19 2.80 5.25
C ALA A 67 0.46 2.58 3.76
N LYS A 68 -0.38 1.81 3.07
CA LYS A 68 -0.25 1.61 1.61
C LYS A 68 -0.40 2.94 0.88
N PHE A 69 -1.35 3.78 1.27
CA PHE A 69 -1.49 5.12 0.68
C PHE A 69 -0.25 6.00 0.94
N LYS A 70 0.27 6.04 2.18
CA LYS A 70 1.48 6.81 2.50
C LYS A 70 2.70 6.33 1.71
N GLN A 71 2.86 5.02 1.54
CA GLN A 71 3.94 4.46 0.72
C GLN A 71 3.82 4.92 -0.74
N TRP A 72 2.62 4.82 -1.32
CA TRP A 72 2.36 5.29 -2.69
C TRP A 72 2.60 6.80 -2.85
N GLU A 73 2.15 7.59 -1.88
CA GLU A 73 2.36 9.02 -1.84
C GLU A 73 3.86 9.36 -1.79
N ALA A 74 4.63 8.69 -0.94
CA ALA A 74 6.06 8.94 -0.76
C ALA A 74 6.89 8.60 -2.01
N GLU A 75 6.53 7.52 -2.70
CA GLU A 75 7.18 7.04 -3.93
C GLU A 75 6.76 7.85 -5.17
N PHE A 76 5.67 8.61 -5.11
CA PHE A 76 5.18 9.39 -6.25
C PHE A 76 6.04 10.65 -6.50
N PRO A 77 6.59 10.83 -7.73
CA PRO A 77 7.47 11.96 -8.08
C PRO A 77 6.71 13.27 -8.39
N GLY A 78 5.50 13.42 -7.85
CA GLY A 78 4.65 14.59 -8.11
C GLY A 78 5.13 15.88 -7.44
N GLU A 79 4.65 17.02 -7.96
CA GLU A 79 4.88 18.33 -7.35
C GLU A 79 4.29 18.41 -5.94
N ARG A 80 5.05 19.04 -5.04
CA ARG A 80 4.71 19.16 -3.62
C ARG A 80 4.64 20.62 -3.19
N LEU A 81 3.82 20.86 -2.18
CA LEU A 81 3.80 22.11 -1.43
C LEU A 81 5.00 22.16 -0.46
N PRO A 82 5.44 23.35 -0.05
CA PRO A 82 6.46 23.50 0.98
C PRO A 82 6.05 22.84 2.31
N MET A 83 7.05 22.51 3.14
CA MET A 83 6.85 21.92 4.46
C MET A 83 6.65 22.98 5.57
N ASP A 84 6.31 24.22 5.23
CA ASP A 84 6.02 25.22 6.25
C ASP A 84 4.60 25.03 6.81
N VAL A 85 4.49 24.76 8.11
CA VAL A 85 3.22 24.43 8.77
C VAL A 85 2.26 25.62 8.75
N ALA A 86 2.77 26.85 8.87
CA ALA A 86 1.93 28.05 8.87
C ALA A 86 1.34 28.32 7.47
N ASP A 87 2.16 28.18 6.43
CA ASP A 87 1.74 28.31 5.04
C ASP A 87 0.76 27.21 4.64
N LEU A 88 0.98 25.95 5.06
CA LEU A 88 0.02 24.86 4.83
C LEU A 88 -1.31 25.12 5.52
N THR A 89 -1.28 25.64 6.75
CA THR A 89 -2.51 25.98 7.50
C THR A 89 -3.27 27.11 6.82
N ARG A 90 -2.58 28.17 6.38
CA ARG A 90 -3.16 29.29 5.64
C ARG A 90 -3.72 28.84 4.29
N HIS A 91 -2.97 28.03 3.57
CA HIS A 91 -3.38 27.46 2.29
C HIS A 91 -4.66 26.63 2.44
N ARG A 92 -4.70 25.71 3.42
CA ARG A 92 -5.89 24.91 3.72
C ARG A 92 -7.10 25.79 4.07
N GLN A 93 -6.90 26.84 4.86
CA GLN A 93 -7.98 27.77 5.21
C GLN A 93 -8.54 28.48 3.97
N ALA A 94 -7.66 28.97 3.09
CA ALA A 94 -8.07 29.56 1.82
C ALA A 94 -8.87 28.57 0.94
N LEU A 95 -8.47 27.29 0.91
CA LEU A 95 -9.21 26.25 0.17
C LEU A 95 -10.60 25.92 0.76
N ARG A 96 -10.80 26.15 2.07
CA ARG A 96 -12.10 26.00 2.73
C ARG A 96 -13.02 27.19 2.47
N GLU A 97 -12.46 28.40 2.44
CA GLU A 97 -13.21 29.64 2.21
C GLU A 97 -13.58 29.84 0.74
N ALA A 98 -12.68 29.48 -0.17
CA ALA A 98 -12.86 29.61 -1.61
C ALA A 98 -12.61 28.26 -2.29
N VAL A 99 -13.62 27.39 -2.29
CA VAL A 99 -13.58 26.15 -3.06
C VAL A 99 -13.54 26.51 -4.55
N PRO A 100 -12.49 26.15 -5.30
CA PRO A 100 -12.45 26.40 -6.73
C PRO A 100 -13.65 25.74 -7.41
N ALA A 101 -14.28 26.41 -8.38
CA ALA A 101 -15.45 25.84 -9.08
C ALA A 101 -15.18 24.46 -9.70
N ALA A 102 -13.94 24.21 -10.15
CA ALA A 102 -13.48 22.91 -10.66
C ALA A 102 -13.36 21.81 -9.59
N ALA A 103 -13.41 22.16 -8.30
CA ALA A 103 -13.23 21.28 -7.16
C ALA A 103 -14.55 21.01 -6.39
N THR A 104 -15.53 21.92 -6.42
CA THR A 104 -16.83 21.73 -5.76
C THR A 104 -17.59 20.50 -6.28
N ALA A 105 -17.32 20.10 -7.53
CA ALA A 105 -17.89 18.91 -8.15
C ALA A 105 -17.05 17.63 -7.97
N GLN A 106 -15.90 17.69 -7.27
CA GLN A 106 -14.97 16.57 -7.13
C GLN A 106 -15.13 15.90 -5.76
N PRO A 107 -15.53 14.62 -5.69
CA PRO A 107 -15.75 13.90 -4.43
C PRO A 107 -14.54 13.92 -3.48
N LEU A 108 -13.32 13.94 -4.03
CA LEU A 108 -12.06 13.89 -3.29
C LEU A 108 -11.60 15.25 -2.73
N TRP A 109 -12.32 16.35 -2.95
CA TRP A 109 -11.86 17.66 -2.51
C TRP A 109 -11.81 17.79 -0.98
N ALA A 110 -12.85 17.30 -0.31
CA ALA A 110 -12.88 17.26 1.16
C ALA A 110 -11.72 16.42 1.72
N ASP A 111 -11.44 15.27 1.09
CA ASP A 111 -10.33 14.40 1.45
C ASP A 111 -8.97 15.08 1.24
N TYR A 112 -8.83 15.91 0.21
CA TYR A 112 -7.61 16.67 -0.02
C TYR A 112 -7.37 17.73 1.08
N VAL A 113 -8.41 18.44 1.48
CA VAL A 113 -8.32 19.43 2.57
C VAL A 113 -7.98 18.73 3.90
N ALA A 114 -8.54 17.55 4.17
CA ALA A 114 -8.20 16.72 5.33
C ALA A 114 -6.76 16.16 5.24
N TYR A 115 -6.32 15.73 4.06
CA TYR A 115 -4.96 15.29 3.79
C TYR A 115 -3.94 16.39 4.13
N LEU A 116 -4.19 17.64 3.74
CA LEU A 116 -3.30 18.76 4.08
C LEU A 116 -3.18 18.98 5.60
N GLU A 117 -4.28 18.79 6.34
CA GLU A 117 -4.29 18.87 7.81
C GLU A 117 -3.44 17.76 8.44
N THR A 118 -3.63 16.51 8.00
CA THR A 118 -2.83 15.37 8.47
C THR A 118 -1.34 15.59 8.17
N ARG A 119 -1.01 16.03 6.95
CA ARG A 119 0.39 16.28 6.56
C ARG A 119 1.02 17.41 7.35
N ALA A 120 0.29 18.49 7.65
CA ALA A 120 0.79 19.56 8.50
C ALA A 120 1.10 19.07 9.93
N ALA A 121 0.28 18.17 10.48
CA ALA A 121 0.54 17.55 11.78
C ALA A 121 1.79 16.66 11.77
N GLU A 122 1.96 15.82 10.74
CA GLU A 122 3.14 14.95 10.57
C GLU A 122 4.44 15.76 10.38
N ILE A 123 4.37 16.88 9.66
CA ILE A 123 5.49 17.82 9.51
C ILE A 123 5.84 18.46 10.85
N LYS A 124 4.83 18.94 11.60
CA LYS A 124 5.04 19.52 12.94
C LYS A 124 5.70 18.53 13.91
N GLN A 125 5.43 17.24 13.76
CA GLN A 125 6.02 16.17 14.55
C GLN A 125 7.42 15.74 14.08
N GLY A 126 7.90 16.27 12.95
CA GLY A 126 9.21 15.92 12.37
C GLY A 126 9.27 14.53 11.72
N ILE A 127 8.10 13.95 11.40
CA ILE A 127 7.99 12.60 10.82
C ILE A 127 8.00 12.65 9.28
N ALA A 128 7.45 13.71 8.69
CA ALA A 128 7.36 13.84 7.25
C ALA A 128 8.73 14.14 6.61
N GLU A 129 9.10 13.36 5.58
CA GLU A 129 10.30 13.61 4.76
C GLU A 129 10.08 14.60 3.62
N LYS A 130 8.83 14.71 3.17
CA LYS A 130 8.44 15.49 1.99
C LYS A 130 7.17 16.28 2.29
N GLY A 131 7.05 17.43 1.64
CA GLY A 131 5.82 18.22 1.68
C GLY A 131 4.63 17.50 1.03
N PRO A 132 3.40 17.92 1.33
CA PRO A 132 2.20 17.31 0.75
C PRO A 132 2.12 17.53 -0.76
N LEU A 133 1.48 16.62 -1.48
CA LEU A 133 1.18 16.76 -2.90
C LEU A 133 0.25 17.95 -3.15
N LYS A 134 0.46 18.61 -4.29
CA LYS A 134 -0.54 19.53 -4.84
C LYS A 134 -1.80 18.75 -5.28
N TRP A 135 -2.94 19.43 -5.36
CA TRP A 135 -4.24 18.82 -5.71
C TRP A 135 -4.18 17.89 -6.94
N ALA A 136 -3.55 18.33 -8.03
CA ALA A 136 -3.44 17.52 -9.25
C ALA A 136 -2.68 16.20 -9.02
N GLY A 137 -1.58 16.26 -8.26
CA GLY A 137 -0.80 15.08 -7.87
C GLY A 137 -1.56 14.18 -6.90
N TYR A 138 -2.23 14.77 -5.91
CA TYR A 138 -3.07 14.05 -4.96
C TYR A 138 -4.17 13.25 -5.66
N ARG A 139 -4.94 13.90 -6.55
CA ARG A 139 -6.00 13.24 -7.32
C ARG A 139 -5.45 12.07 -8.14
N LEU A 140 -4.33 12.29 -8.85
CA LEU A 140 -3.72 11.24 -9.66
C LEU A 140 -3.24 10.05 -8.81
N VAL A 141 -2.66 10.30 -7.62
CA VAL A 141 -2.27 9.22 -6.70
C VAL A 141 -3.50 8.48 -6.19
N ARG A 142 -4.59 9.18 -5.84
CA ARG A 142 -5.85 8.56 -5.41
C ARG A 142 -6.47 7.68 -6.48
N ASP A 143 -6.58 8.16 -7.71
CA ASP A 143 -7.13 7.39 -8.82
C ASP A 143 -6.31 6.12 -9.07
N ARG A 144 -4.97 6.23 -9.04
CA ARG A 144 -4.09 5.07 -9.23
C ARG A 144 -4.12 4.11 -8.05
N TYR A 145 -4.24 4.62 -6.83
CA TYR A 145 -4.38 3.81 -5.61
C TYR A 145 -5.68 3.00 -5.65
N ALA A 146 -6.81 3.62 -5.98
CA ALA A 146 -8.10 2.95 -6.13
C ALA A 146 -8.06 1.86 -7.20
N ARG A 147 -7.44 2.15 -8.35
CA ARG A 147 -7.24 1.17 -9.43
C ARG A 147 -6.33 0.01 -8.99
N GLY A 148 -5.23 0.33 -8.31
CA GLY A 148 -4.30 -0.66 -7.76
C GLY A 148 -4.98 -1.62 -6.78
N LEU A 149 -5.78 -1.11 -5.84
CA LEU A 149 -6.55 -1.94 -4.91
C LEU A 149 -7.59 -2.80 -5.63
N SER A 150 -8.24 -2.27 -6.66
CA SER A 150 -9.21 -3.03 -7.46
C SER A 150 -8.53 -4.19 -8.21
N PHE A 151 -7.35 -3.94 -8.78
CA PHE A 151 -6.54 -4.97 -9.43
C PHE A 151 -6.05 -6.02 -8.43
N GLU A 152 -5.56 -5.61 -7.26
CA GLU A 152 -5.16 -6.51 -6.19
C GLU A 152 -6.30 -7.43 -5.74
N ARG A 153 -7.51 -6.89 -5.48
CA ARG A 153 -8.70 -7.71 -5.15
C ARG A 153 -9.00 -8.72 -6.24
N LYS A 154 -8.98 -8.32 -7.51
CA LYS A 154 -9.18 -9.22 -8.66
C LYS A 154 -8.15 -10.35 -8.66
N MET A 155 -6.87 -10.02 -8.47
CA MET A 155 -5.79 -11.01 -8.44
C MET A 155 -5.89 -11.95 -7.24
N VAL A 156 -6.25 -11.46 -6.06
CA VAL A 156 -6.51 -12.30 -4.87
C VAL A 156 -7.63 -13.30 -5.16
N SER A 157 -8.76 -12.86 -5.71
CA SER A 157 -9.85 -13.78 -6.06
C SER A 157 -9.44 -14.82 -7.11
N LEU A 158 -8.56 -14.47 -8.05
CA LEU A 158 -7.99 -15.43 -9.00
C LEU A 158 -7.07 -16.46 -8.33
N LEU A 159 -6.26 -16.03 -7.35
CA LEU A 159 -5.38 -16.94 -6.59
C LEU A 159 -6.19 -17.87 -5.69
N GLU A 160 -7.25 -17.38 -5.04
CA GLU A 160 -8.16 -18.18 -4.23
C GLU A 160 -8.90 -19.23 -5.07
N ALA A 161 -9.40 -18.83 -6.24
CA ALA A 161 -10.01 -19.76 -7.19
C ALA A 161 -9.00 -20.81 -7.69
N ASP A 162 -7.74 -20.41 -7.96
CA ASP A 162 -6.66 -21.34 -8.33
C ASP A 162 -6.35 -22.32 -7.18
N ALA A 163 -6.26 -21.84 -5.94
CA ALA A 163 -6.02 -22.67 -4.75
C ALA A 163 -7.10 -23.75 -4.55
N ALA A 164 -8.36 -23.44 -4.87
CA ALA A 164 -9.49 -24.36 -4.75
C ALA A 164 -9.48 -25.50 -5.80
N LEU A 165 -8.72 -25.36 -6.89
CA LEU A 165 -8.60 -26.41 -7.89
C LEU A 165 -7.70 -27.56 -7.42
N PRO A 166 -7.88 -28.79 -7.95
CA PRO A 166 -6.90 -29.86 -7.77
C PRO A 166 -5.51 -29.41 -8.23
N ARG A 167 -4.45 -29.81 -7.50
CA ARG A 167 -3.07 -29.36 -7.73
C ARG A 167 -2.63 -29.40 -9.21
N ALA A 168 -3.00 -30.45 -9.94
CA ALA A 168 -2.65 -30.62 -11.36
C ALA A 168 -3.32 -29.61 -12.33
N GLN A 169 -4.40 -28.96 -11.90
CA GLN A 169 -5.15 -27.99 -12.69
C GLN A 169 -4.79 -26.54 -12.34
N ARG A 170 -4.04 -26.33 -11.26
CA ARG A 170 -3.60 -25.00 -10.81
C ARG A 170 -2.63 -24.39 -11.81
N ARG A 171 -2.81 -23.11 -12.13
CA ARG A 171 -1.88 -22.31 -12.95
C ARG A 171 -0.83 -21.64 -12.08
N TRP A 172 -1.24 -21.04 -10.97
CA TRP A 172 -0.39 -20.17 -10.15
C TRP A 172 0.26 -20.92 -9.00
N LEU A 173 -0.53 -21.78 -8.34
CA LEU A 173 -0.18 -22.42 -7.07
C LEU A 173 0.07 -23.93 -7.20
N LYS A 174 0.42 -24.38 -8.41
CA LYS A 174 0.72 -25.80 -8.72
C LYS A 174 1.86 -26.41 -7.90
N ASP A 175 2.76 -25.55 -7.42
CA ASP A 175 3.91 -25.95 -6.64
C ASP A 175 3.61 -26.05 -5.14
N PHE A 176 2.37 -25.72 -4.74
CA PHE A 176 1.88 -25.86 -3.37
C PHE A 176 0.92 -27.05 -3.26
N ASP A 177 0.98 -27.75 -2.14
CA ASP A 177 0.01 -28.81 -1.81
C ASP A 177 -1.26 -28.20 -1.23
N GLN A 178 -1.12 -27.45 -0.14
CA GLN A 178 -2.16 -26.72 0.57
C GLN A 178 -1.76 -25.23 0.72
N PRO A 179 -1.95 -24.41 -0.34
CA PRO A 179 -1.59 -23.00 -0.28
C PRO A 179 -2.51 -22.22 0.67
N ARG A 180 -1.91 -21.55 1.65
CA ARG A 180 -2.56 -20.54 2.49
C ARG A 180 -2.24 -19.15 1.97
N ILE A 181 -3.26 -18.44 1.50
CA ILE A 181 -3.14 -17.09 0.92
C ILE A 181 -3.36 -16.06 2.00
N GLU A 182 -2.38 -15.18 2.21
CA GLU A 182 -2.41 -14.13 3.23
C GLU A 182 -2.22 -12.78 2.55
N THR A 183 -3.21 -11.91 2.66
CA THR A 183 -3.17 -10.57 2.05
C THR A 183 -2.75 -9.52 3.07
N HIS A 184 -2.12 -8.45 2.60
CA HIS A 184 -1.81 -7.28 3.41
C HIS A 184 -1.04 -7.64 4.69
N VAL A 185 -0.01 -8.47 4.55
CA VAL A 185 0.80 -8.94 5.69
C VAL A 185 1.96 -8.00 5.93
N GLY A 186 2.07 -7.48 7.14
CA GLY A 186 3.22 -6.74 7.62
C GLY A 186 4.46 -7.60 7.59
N VAL A 187 5.48 -7.14 6.85
CA VAL A 187 6.78 -7.77 6.74
C VAL A 187 7.87 -6.78 7.10
N ALA A 188 8.93 -7.26 7.73
CA ALA A 188 10.14 -6.49 8.03
C ALA A 188 11.35 -7.08 7.30
N LYS A 189 12.01 -6.25 6.49
CA LYS A 189 13.30 -6.58 5.85
C LYS A 189 14.25 -5.39 5.88
N VAL A 190 14.07 -4.44 4.95
CA VAL A 190 14.79 -3.15 4.93
C VAL A 190 14.06 -2.11 5.77
N ASP A 191 12.74 -2.16 5.70
CA ASP A 191 11.77 -1.39 6.46
C ASP A 191 10.56 -2.29 6.78
N ILE A 192 9.54 -1.73 7.44
CA ILE A 192 8.25 -2.40 7.65
C ILE A 192 7.31 -1.99 6.52
N ARG A 193 6.76 -2.98 5.81
CA ARG A 193 5.78 -2.78 4.72
C ARG A 193 4.70 -3.83 4.76
N PHE A 194 3.59 -3.55 4.11
CA PHE A 194 2.60 -4.58 3.79
C PHE A 194 2.98 -5.24 2.47
N ALA A 195 3.11 -6.56 2.48
CA ALA A 195 3.12 -7.37 1.26
C ALA A 195 1.69 -7.43 0.71
N ASP A 196 1.54 -7.36 -0.61
CA ASP A 196 0.21 -7.47 -1.24
C ASP A 196 -0.37 -8.87 -0.95
N VAL A 197 0.40 -9.92 -1.29
CA VAL A 197 0.06 -11.31 -0.98
C VAL A 197 1.30 -12.12 -0.62
N LEU A 198 1.22 -12.88 0.47
CA LEU A 198 2.09 -14.02 0.75
C LEU A 198 1.28 -15.31 0.55
N VAL A 199 1.88 -16.30 -0.11
CA VAL A 199 1.34 -17.66 -0.16
C VAL A 199 2.28 -18.56 0.61
N ILE A 200 1.75 -19.21 1.63
CA ILE A 200 2.49 -20.06 2.58
C ILE A 200 1.98 -21.49 2.42
N GLU A 201 2.90 -22.46 2.31
CA GLU A 201 2.54 -23.88 2.39
C GLU A 201 2.03 -24.20 3.79
N ASP A 202 0.84 -24.78 3.87
CA ASP A 202 0.20 -25.16 5.12
C ASP A 202 0.06 -26.69 5.22
N GLY A 203 -0.37 -27.17 6.38
CA GLY A 203 -0.59 -28.58 6.63
C GLY A 203 0.69 -29.39 6.89
N PRO A 204 0.56 -30.73 6.97
CA PRO A 204 1.62 -31.59 7.50
C PRO A 204 2.92 -31.61 6.66
N VAL A 205 2.81 -31.30 5.36
CA VAL A 205 3.93 -31.34 4.40
C VAL A 205 4.82 -30.10 4.49
N ALA A 206 4.29 -29.01 5.04
CA ALA A 206 5.00 -27.72 5.15
C ALA A 206 6.31 -27.81 5.95
N GLY A 207 6.38 -28.72 6.91
CA GLY A 207 7.54 -28.90 7.77
C GLY A 207 7.83 -27.67 8.66
N PRO A 208 9.01 -27.59 9.27
CA PRO A 208 9.38 -26.48 10.17
C PRO A 208 9.69 -25.17 9.43
N THR A 209 9.95 -25.25 8.12
CA THR A 209 10.26 -24.09 7.27
C THR A 209 9.36 -24.14 6.03
N PRO A 210 8.10 -23.66 6.15
CA PRO A 210 7.15 -23.73 5.06
C PRO A 210 7.67 -22.99 3.82
N ARG A 211 7.28 -23.48 2.64
CA ARG A 211 7.47 -22.71 1.40
C ARG A 211 6.69 -21.42 1.50
N VAL A 212 7.34 -20.30 1.18
CA VAL A 212 6.70 -19.00 1.09
C VAL A 212 7.01 -18.37 -0.26
N GLU A 213 5.97 -17.90 -0.94
CA GLU A 213 6.09 -17.12 -2.17
C GLU A 213 5.36 -15.78 -2.02
N THR A 214 5.86 -14.74 -2.68
CA THR A 214 5.26 -13.40 -2.64
C THR A 214 4.72 -13.02 -4.01
N PHE A 215 3.52 -12.45 -4.04
CA PHE A 215 3.02 -11.72 -5.20
C PHE A 215 3.03 -10.23 -4.89
N SER A 216 3.58 -9.43 -5.81
CA SER A 216 3.42 -7.98 -5.79
C SER A 216 2.68 -7.53 -7.03
N PHE A 217 1.63 -6.75 -6.82
CA PHE A 217 0.74 -6.30 -7.88
C PHE A 217 1.03 -4.86 -8.26
N LYS A 218 1.03 -4.56 -9.56
CA LYS A 218 1.30 -3.22 -10.09
C LYS A 218 0.28 -2.81 -11.14
N SER A 219 -0.46 -1.74 -10.83
CA SER A 219 -1.37 -1.08 -11.78
C SER A 219 -0.76 0.23 -12.28
N ARG A 220 0.09 0.15 -13.30
CA ARG A 220 0.82 1.29 -13.87
C ARG A 220 0.28 1.63 -15.25
N ASP A 221 0.18 2.93 -15.54
CA ASP A 221 -0.15 3.40 -16.88
C ASP A 221 1.12 3.56 -17.70
N PHE A 222 1.33 2.64 -18.63
CA PHE A 222 2.43 2.59 -19.59
C PHE A 222 1.98 2.88 -21.02
N LYS A 223 0.76 3.35 -21.24
CA LYS A 223 0.16 3.46 -22.58
C LYS A 223 1.03 4.27 -23.55
N LEU A 224 1.73 5.28 -23.03
CA LEU A 224 2.60 6.19 -23.79
C LEU A 224 4.09 5.99 -23.47
N ALA A 225 4.45 4.98 -22.67
CA ALA A 225 5.85 4.71 -22.36
C ALA A 225 6.54 4.17 -23.61
N ASP A 226 7.74 4.69 -23.91
CA ASP A 226 8.64 4.06 -24.87
C ASP A 226 9.28 2.79 -24.28
N ARG A 227 10.01 2.05 -25.12
CA ARG A 227 10.60 0.76 -24.74
C ARG A 227 11.55 0.88 -23.55
N ASP A 228 12.37 1.92 -23.53
CA ASP A 228 13.44 2.06 -22.56
C ASP A 228 12.86 2.57 -21.22
N ALA A 229 11.88 3.47 -21.26
CA ALA A 229 11.11 3.89 -20.09
C ALA A 229 10.32 2.72 -19.47
N LEU A 230 9.67 1.89 -20.30
CA LEU A 230 8.97 0.70 -19.82
C LEU A 230 9.94 -0.29 -19.17
N ALA A 231 11.06 -0.59 -19.83
CA ALA A 231 12.06 -1.51 -19.30
C ALA A 231 12.71 -0.98 -18.02
N ALA A 232 13.00 0.32 -17.95
CA ALA A 232 13.54 0.97 -16.76
C ALA A 232 12.57 0.84 -15.59
N GLN A 233 11.29 1.20 -15.78
CA GLN A 233 10.29 1.11 -14.71
C GLN A 233 10.08 -0.33 -14.24
N MET A 234 10.00 -1.31 -15.17
CA MET A 234 9.88 -2.72 -14.81
C MET A 234 11.09 -3.25 -14.06
N THR A 235 12.30 -2.80 -14.43
CA THR A 235 13.53 -3.14 -13.72
C THR A 235 13.51 -2.56 -12.30
N THR A 236 13.11 -1.30 -12.15
CA THR A 236 12.99 -0.65 -10.84
C THR A 236 11.98 -1.38 -9.95
N ASP A 237 10.81 -1.71 -10.49
CA ASP A 237 9.77 -2.41 -9.74
C ASP A 237 10.20 -3.82 -9.33
N ALA A 238 10.88 -4.55 -10.22
CA ALA A 238 11.45 -5.86 -9.90
C ALA A 238 12.51 -5.73 -8.81
N GLY A 239 13.39 -4.74 -8.90
CA GLY A 239 14.38 -4.46 -7.88
C GLY A 239 13.75 -4.13 -6.53
N HIS A 240 12.66 -3.35 -6.51
CA HIS A 240 11.89 -3.09 -5.29
C HIS A 240 11.23 -4.36 -4.76
N ALA A 241 10.63 -5.19 -5.61
CA ALA A 241 10.01 -6.44 -5.21
C ALA A 241 11.02 -7.38 -4.52
N LEU A 242 12.23 -7.52 -5.09
CA LEU A 242 13.32 -8.28 -4.49
C LEU A 242 13.81 -7.65 -3.18
N ARG A 243 14.05 -6.34 -3.19
CA ARG A 243 14.57 -5.60 -2.04
C ARG A 243 13.68 -5.71 -0.82
N TYR A 244 12.36 -5.60 -0.99
CA TYR A 244 11.41 -5.52 0.12
C TYR A 244 10.73 -6.85 0.44
N TYR A 245 10.55 -7.73 -0.54
CA TYR A 245 9.71 -8.92 -0.41
C TYR A 245 10.38 -10.23 -0.83
N GLY A 246 11.67 -10.20 -1.15
CA GLY A 246 12.45 -11.37 -1.55
C GLY A 246 13.43 -11.85 -0.48
N GLU A 247 14.11 -12.96 -0.78
CA GLU A 247 15.14 -13.55 0.08
C GLU A 247 14.59 -13.81 1.49
N THR A 248 15.29 -13.41 2.55
CA THR A 248 14.83 -13.59 3.92
C THR A 248 14.14 -12.33 4.44
N LEU A 249 12.94 -12.48 5.01
CA LEU A 249 12.18 -11.43 5.69
C LEU A 249 11.49 -11.96 6.95
N ASN A 250 11.07 -11.07 7.83
CA ASN A 250 10.27 -11.43 9.01
C ASN A 250 8.80 -11.11 8.75
N ILE A 251 7.93 -12.12 8.91
CA ILE A 251 6.48 -11.96 8.93
C ILE A 251 6.07 -11.49 10.33
N LEU A 252 5.30 -10.41 10.41
CA LEU A 252 4.95 -9.75 11.68
C LEU A 252 3.55 -10.14 12.21
N ARG A 253 2.69 -10.70 11.37
CA ARG A 253 1.33 -11.14 11.74
C ARG A 253 1.39 -12.25 12.78
N SER A 254 0.70 -12.07 13.90
CA SER A 254 0.79 -12.93 15.10
C SER A 254 0.57 -14.41 14.82
N GLU A 255 -0.43 -14.73 14.00
CA GLU A 255 -0.88 -16.10 13.74
C GLU A 255 0.11 -16.90 12.88
N ILE A 256 1.01 -16.22 12.18
CA ILE A 256 1.98 -16.79 11.22
C ILE A 256 3.37 -16.17 11.38
N ARG A 257 3.68 -15.66 12.59
CA ARG A 257 4.90 -14.91 12.84
C ARG A 257 6.11 -15.83 12.71
N GLN A 258 6.97 -15.54 11.74
CA GLN A 258 8.20 -16.31 11.51
C GLN A 258 9.21 -15.52 10.67
N GLN A 259 10.46 -15.94 10.71
CA GLN A 259 11.41 -15.60 9.66
C GLN A 259 11.17 -16.54 8.47
N ALA A 260 10.90 -15.97 7.30
CA ALA A 260 10.61 -16.72 6.09
C ALA A 260 11.69 -16.48 5.03
N HIS A 261 12.07 -17.56 4.33
CA HIS A 261 12.83 -17.46 3.09
C HIS A 261 11.88 -17.54 1.90
N ILE A 262 11.77 -16.43 1.17
CA ILE A 262 10.89 -16.27 0.01
C ILE A 262 11.53 -16.99 -1.18
N GLN A 263 10.91 -18.09 -1.60
CA GLN A 263 11.42 -18.94 -2.67
C GLN A 263 11.17 -18.37 -4.05
N ARG A 264 10.10 -17.59 -4.21
CA ARG A 264 9.71 -16.99 -5.49
C ARG A 264 8.97 -15.69 -5.29
N ILE A 265 9.27 -14.73 -6.16
CA ILE A 265 8.63 -13.42 -6.21
C ILE A 265 7.98 -13.27 -7.57
N ARG A 266 6.66 -13.04 -7.58
CA ARG A 266 5.91 -12.75 -8.80
C ARG A 266 5.48 -11.30 -8.79
N LEU A 267 6.10 -10.50 -9.66
CA LEU A 267 5.69 -9.14 -9.97
C LEU A 267 4.67 -9.19 -11.11
N VAL A 268 3.40 -8.97 -10.80
CA VAL A 268 2.30 -9.07 -11.77
C VAL A 268 1.74 -7.69 -12.06
N TYR A 269 1.74 -7.32 -13.34
CA TYR A 269 1.19 -6.06 -13.82
C TYR A 269 -0.26 -6.23 -14.30
N GLU A 270 -1.07 -5.21 -14.04
CA GLU A 270 -2.36 -5.05 -14.72
C GLU A 270 -2.14 -4.74 -16.19
N GLY A 271 -2.58 -5.65 -17.06
CA GLY A 271 -2.42 -5.57 -18.50
C GLY A 271 -3.49 -4.71 -19.20
N GLY A 272 -3.81 -5.08 -20.43
CA GLY A 272 -4.84 -4.42 -21.23
C GLY A 272 -4.46 -3.00 -21.68
N PRO A 273 -5.37 -2.02 -21.61
CA PRO A 273 -5.19 -0.69 -22.21
C PRO A 273 -4.13 0.17 -21.52
N LEU A 274 -3.60 -0.28 -20.39
CA LEU A 274 -2.51 0.35 -19.66
C LEU A 274 -1.15 0.10 -20.30
N PHE A 275 -1.04 -0.84 -21.25
CA PHE A 275 0.22 -1.16 -21.91
C PHE A 275 0.32 -0.57 -23.32
N PRO A 276 1.55 -0.37 -23.82
CA PRO A 276 1.78 -0.08 -25.24
C PRO A 276 1.15 -1.14 -26.14
N LYS A 277 0.63 -0.72 -27.29
CA LYS A 277 -0.05 -1.61 -28.24
C LYS A 277 0.86 -2.66 -28.87
N ASP A 278 2.18 -2.43 -28.90
CA ASP A 278 3.13 -3.39 -29.46
C ASP A 278 3.51 -4.47 -28.43
N PRO A 279 3.03 -5.72 -28.59
CA PRO A 279 3.34 -6.79 -27.66
C PRO A 279 4.81 -7.24 -27.72
N LYS A 280 5.53 -7.00 -28.83
CA LYS A 280 6.96 -7.32 -28.92
C LYS A 280 7.76 -6.41 -28.00
N MET A 281 7.43 -5.12 -27.99
CA MET A 281 8.01 -4.15 -27.07
C MET A 281 7.77 -4.52 -25.61
N VAL A 282 6.56 -4.91 -25.24
CA VAL A 282 6.23 -5.34 -23.87
C VAL A 282 7.05 -6.58 -23.47
N ARG A 283 7.11 -7.60 -24.32
CA ARG A 283 7.93 -8.80 -24.06
C ARG A 283 9.42 -8.49 -23.93
N ALA A 284 9.94 -7.57 -24.76
CA ALA A 284 11.34 -7.15 -24.68
C ALA A 284 11.67 -6.41 -23.36
N ALA A 285 10.73 -5.58 -22.87
CA ALA A 285 10.87 -4.91 -21.59
C ALA A 285 10.85 -5.92 -20.41
N ILE A 286 9.92 -6.88 -20.43
CA ILE A 286 9.85 -7.98 -19.45
C ILE A 286 11.16 -8.79 -19.44
N ALA A 287 11.65 -9.18 -20.61
CA ALA A 287 12.90 -9.93 -20.73
C ALA A 287 14.11 -9.12 -20.22
N THR A 288 14.10 -7.80 -20.43
CA THR A 288 15.15 -6.92 -19.91
C THR A 288 15.09 -6.81 -18.39
N ALA A 289 13.91 -6.64 -17.80
CA ALA A 289 13.75 -6.61 -16.35
C ALA A 289 14.21 -7.93 -15.70
N LYS A 290 13.78 -9.08 -16.25
CA LYS A 290 14.19 -10.42 -15.76
C LYS A 290 15.70 -10.64 -15.84
N ARG A 291 16.36 -10.15 -16.89
CA ARG A 291 17.82 -10.26 -17.04
C ARG A 291 18.57 -9.35 -16.05
N ARG A 292 18.01 -8.20 -15.70
CA ARG A 292 18.66 -7.23 -14.79
C ARG A 292 18.40 -7.52 -13.31
N VAL A 293 17.28 -8.15 -13.00
CA VAL A 293 16.89 -8.50 -11.63
C VAL A 293 16.54 -9.99 -11.60
N GLU A 294 17.55 -10.80 -11.30
CA GLU A 294 17.38 -12.23 -11.10
C GLU A 294 16.52 -12.49 -9.84
N GLY A 295 15.79 -13.61 -9.82
CA GLY A 295 14.93 -13.99 -8.70
C GLY A 295 13.51 -13.37 -8.70
N VAL A 296 13.17 -12.54 -9.69
CA VAL A 296 11.81 -11.97 -9.84
C VAL A 296 11.17 -12.41 -11.15
N GLU A 297 10.03 -13.09 -11.05
CA GLU A 297 9.17 -13.38 -12.19
C GLU A 297 8.31 -12.16 -12.51
N VAL A 298 8.47 -11.61 -13.72
CA VAL A 298 7.64 -10.51 -14.23
C VAL A 298 6.55 -11.04 -15.17
N LEU A 299 5.30 -10.69 -14.89
CA LEU A 299 4.08 -11.16 -15.56
C LEU A 299 3.11 -10.00 -15.83
N VAL A 300 2.19 -10.17 -16.78
CA VAL A 300 1.15 -9.19 -17.15
C VAL A 300 -0.18 -9.94 -17.30
N GLU A 301 -1.23 -9.48 -16.63
CA GLU A 301 -2.56 -10.11 -16.61
C GLU A 301 -3.71 -9.14 -16.89
#